data_AF-A0A1W9NX52-F1
#
_entry.id   AF-A0A1W9NX52-F1
#
_cell.length_a   1.000
_cell.length_b   1.000
_cell.length_c   1.000
_cell.angle_alpha   90.00
_cell.angle_beta   90.00
_cell.angle_gamma   90.00
#
_symmetry.space_group_name_H-M   'P 1'
#
loop_
_entity.id
_entity.type
_entity.pdbx_description
1 polymer ?
#
loop_
_entity_poly.entity_id
_entity_poly.type
_entity_poly.pdbx_seq_one_letter_code
_entity_poly.pdbx_strand_id
1 'polypeptide(L)'
;MLQRKYIPASWSEICGQDEVVRTLRKYKNISELPHLLFIGSPGVGKTACSYVLAKELGVPLVELNASDERGIDTIREKIKTLLFTSGARVILLDEADSLCLHPDTMIFVNDERKRIKEVVNQKFRTLSYDFQKKEIVESDARCIDSGKNFLYRVVLDDGREIICSENQPFFTKNGENKKLRELKIGDEIITFSKD
;
A
#
# COMPACT_ATOMS: atom_id res chain seq x y z
N MET A 1 -5.96 -10.95 16.51
CA MET A 1 -5.70 -9.50 16.35
C MET A 1 -5.18 -8.91 17.67
N LEU A 2 -3.99 -9.31 18.13
CA LEU A 2 -3.39 -8.76 19.37
C LEU A 2 -2.61 -7.46 19.10
N GLN A 3 -2.08 -7.30 17.88
CA GLN A 3 -1.30 -6.13 17.47
C GLN A 3 -2.07 -4.82 17.65
N ARG A 4 -3.35 -4.75 17.25
CA ARG A 4 -4.18 -3.55 17.42
C ARG A 4 -4.51 -3.22 18.87
N LYS A 5 -4.58 -4.23 19.75
CA LYS A 5 -4.95 -4.07 21.16
C LYS A 5 -3.86 -3.37 21.97
N TYR A 6 -2.60 -3.45 21.53
CA TYR A 6 -1.43 -2.91 22.22
C TYR A 6 -0.67 -1.89 21.35
N ILE A 7 -1.36 -1.19 20.44
CA ILE A 7 -0.73 -0.08 19.73
C ILE A 7 -0.39 1.01 20.76
N PRO A 8 0.89 1.41 20.87
CA PRO A 8 1.32 2.47 21.78
C PRO A 8 0.44 3.72 21.70
N ALA A 9 0.11 4.30 22.85
CA ALA A 9 -0.63 5.56 22.90
C ALA A 9 0.27 6.77 22.70
N SER A 10 1.56 6.63 23.06
CA SER A 10 2.52 7.72 23.11
C SER A 10 3.93 7.28 22.70
N TRP A 11 4.80 8.25 22.43
CA TRP A 11 6.22 7.99 22.15
C TRP A 11 6.94 7.28 23.31
N SER A 12 6.50 7.44 24.56
CA SER A 12 7.09 6.81 25.74
C SER A 12 6.87 5.30 25.81
N GLU A 13 5.90 4.78 25.07
CA GLU A 13 5.59 3.35 25.03
C GLU A 13 6.32 2.62 23.89
N ILE A 14 7.07 3.35 23.05
CA ILE A 14 7.91 2.75 22.01
C ILE A 14 9.27 2.39 22.61
N CYS A 15 9.55 1.10 22.73
CA CYS A 15 10.82 0.59 23.27
C CYS A 15 11.87 0.38 22.16
N GLY A 16 13.12 0.79 22.41
CA GLY A 16 14.28 0.42 21.58
C GLY A 16 14.42 1.18 20.26
N GLN A 17 13.70 2.29 20.07
CA GLN A 17 13.73 3.12 18.86
C GLN A 17 14.00 4.61 19.19
N ASP A 18 14.85 4.89 20.18
CA ASP A 18 15.03 6.23 20.74
C ASP A 18 15.43 7.30 19.70
N GLU A 19 16.31 6.94 18.76
CA GLU A 19 16.76 7.84 17.70
C GLU A 19 15.65 8.15 16.68
N VAL A 20 14.89 7.11 16.29
CA VAL A 20 13.73 7.25 15.39
C VAL A 20 12.67 8.11 16.06
N VAL A 21 12.32 7.82 17.32
CA VAL A 21 11.35 8.59 18.11
C VAL A 21 11.80 10.05 18.25
N ARG A 22 13.09 10.30 18.52
CA ARG A 22 13.63 11.66 18.61
C ARG A 22 13.50 12.43 17.30
N THR A 23 13.70 11.78 16.17
CA THR A 23 13.52 12.38 14.85
C THR A 23 12.04 12.63 14.57
N LEU A 24 11.18 11.64 14.84
CA LEU A 24 9.75 11.74 14.59
C LEU A 24 9.06 12.83 15.40
N ARG A 25 9.49 13.06 16.65
CA ARG A 25 8.97 14.15 17.50
C ARG A 25 9.16 15.54 16.89
N LYS A 26 10.17 15.73 16.03
CA LYS A 26 10.39 17.02 15.34
C LYS A 26 9.28 17.33 14.34
N TYR A 27 8.63 16.31 13.79
CA TYR A 27 7.57 16.47 12.78
C TYR A 27 6.28 17.09 13.34
N LYS A 28 6.10 17.16 14.66
CA LYS A 28 4.91 17.75 15.30
C LYS A 28 4.72 19.24 14.97
N ASN A 29 5.82 19.97 14.77
CA ASN A 29 5.81 21.43 14.67
C ASN A 29 6.11 21.95 13.26
N ILE A 30 6.21 21.08 12.27
CA ILE A 30 6.46 21.49 10.89
C ILE A 30 5.18 21.39 10.06
N SER A 31 5.01 22.39 9.19
CA SER A 31 3.80 22.57 8.37
C SER A 31 3.61 21.46 7.34
N GLU A 32 4.70 20.80 6.95
CA GLU A 32 4.71 19.73 5.96
C GLU A 32 5.49 18.52 6.47
N LEU A 33 4.85 17.35 6.40
CA LEU A 33 5.46 16.07 6.72
C LEU A 33 6.00 15.44 5.43
N PRO A 34 7.31 15.14 5.32
CA PRO A 34 7.81 14.39 4.17
C PRO A 34 7.26 12.96 4.17
N HIS A 35 7.25 12.31 3.01
CA HIS A 35 6.98 10.87 2.95
C HIS A 35 8.06 10.11 3.73
N LEU A 36 7.63 9.19 4.61
CA LEU A 36 8.50 8.41 5.48
C LEU A 36 8.53 6.95 5.01
N LEU A 37 9.73 6.37 4.99
CA LEU A 37 9.94 4.94 4.71
C LEU A 37 10.54 4.28 5.94
N PHE A 38 9.78 3.38 6.57
CA PHE A 38 10.26 2.59 7.71
C PHE A 38 10.80 1.24 7.22
N ILE A 39 12.10 0.99 7.43
CA ILE A 39 12.78 -0.26 7.06
C ILE A 39 13.35 -0.90 8.32
N GLY A 40 13.22 -2.22 8.45
CA GLY A 40 13.79 -2.97 9.55
C GLY A 40 13.12 -4.33 9.74
N SER A 41 13.66 -5.14 10.64
CA SER A 41 13.14 -6.48 10.93
C SER A 41 11.68 -6.47 11.42
N PRO A 42 10.95 -7.60 11.33
CA PRO A 42 9.62 -7.72 11.91
C PRO A 42 9.62 -7.43 13.42
N GLY A 43 8.55 -6.81 13.93
CA GLY A 43 8.37 -6.58 15.37
C GLY A 43 9.15 -5.41 15.99
N VAL A 44 9.93 -4.64 15.23
CA VAL A 44 10.76 -3.54 15.77
C VAL A 44 9.99 -2.21 16.00
N GLY A 45 8.67 -2.19 15.79
CA GLY A 45 7.84 -1.02 16.07
C GLY A 45 7.57 -0.07 14.89
N LYS A 46 7.86 -0.47 13.63
CA LYS A 46 7.61 0.35 12.42
C LYS A 46 6.17 0.83 12.31
N THR A 47 5.23 -0.12 12.22
CA THR A 47 3.78 0.14 12.17
C THR A 47 3.33 0.95 13.39
N ALA A 48 3.83 0.62 14.58
CA ALA A 48 3.52 1.33 15.82
C ALA A 48 3.94 2.81 15.79
N CYS A 49 5.13 3.12 15.25
CA CYS A 49 5.61 4.51 15.11
C CYS A 49 4.67 5.35 14.23
N SER A 50 4.15 4.78 13.13
CA SER A 50 3.19 5.45 12.25
C SER A 50 1.89 5.82 12.98
N TYR A 51 1.37 4.91 13.83
CA TYR A 51 0.19 5.18 14.64
C TYR A 51 0.40 6.30 15.66
N VAL A 52 1.52 6.27 16.38
CA VAL A 52 1.83 7.31 17.36
C VAL A 52 2.04 8.66 16.66
N LEU A 53 2.70 8.68 15.50
CA LEU A 53 2.88 9.89 14.71
C LEU A 53 1.55 10.52 14.30
N ALA A 54 0.62 9.75 13.76
CA ALA A 54 -0.67 10.27 13.34
C ALA A 54 -1.49 10.82 14.52
N LYS A 55 -1.45 10.15 15.68
CA LYS A 55 -2.07 10.65 16.92
C LYS A 55 -1.48 11.99 17.36
N GLU A 56 -0.16 12.12 17.32
CA GLU A 56 0.55 13.34 17.73
C GLU A 56 0.30 14.53 16.80
N LEU A 57 0.05 14.25 15.52
CA LEU A 57 -0.37 15.24 14.53
C LEU A 57 -1.87 15.57 14.59
N GLY A 58 -2.65 14.80 15.36
CA GLY A 58 -4.10 14.98 15.46
C GLY A 58 -4.85 14.67 14.17
N VAL A 59 -4.28 13.83 13.29
CA VAL A 59 -4.87 13.49 11.98
C VAL A 59 -5.26 12.01 11.92
N PRO A 60 -6.31 11.65 11.16
CA PRO A 60 -6.67 10.25 10.96
C PRO A 60 -5.55 9.49 10.23
N LEU A 61 -5.31 8.25 10.67
CA LEU A 61 -4.46 7.30 9.96
C LEU A 61 -5.32 6.32 9.16
N VAL A 62 -4.99 6.16 7.88
CA VAL A 62 -5.58 5.17 6.99
C VAL A 62 -4.51 4.13 6.66
N GLU A 63 -4.68 2.93 7.20
CA GLU A 63 -3.83 1.79 6.93
C GLU A 63 -4.34 1.05 5.68
N LEU A 64 -3.46 0.89 4.69
CA LEU A 64 -3.67 0.05 3.52
C LEU A 64 -2.64 -1.09 3.60
N ASN A 65 -3.11 -2.31 3.85
CA ASN A 65 -2.24 -3.48 3.86
C ASN A 65 -2.01 -3.95 2.42
N ALA A 66 -0.78 -3.84 1.94
CA ALA A 66 -0.43 -4.15 0.55
C ALA A 66 -0.51 -5.63 0.22
N SER A 67 -0.39 -6.53 1.21
CA SER A 67 -0.47 -7.98 1.00
C SER A 67 -1.91 -8.49 0.86
N ASP A 68 -2.86 -7.89 1.58
CA ASP A 68 -4.29 -8.26 1.54
C ASP A 68 -5.02 -7.64 0.33
N GLU A 69 -4.63 -6.42 -0.07
CA GLU A 69 -5.27 -5.67 -1.15
C GLU A 69 -4.53 -5.91 -2.47
N ARG A 70 -4.82 -7.09 -3.05
CA ARG A 70 -4.14 -7.64 -4.22
C ARG A 70 -4.28 -6.75 -5.46
N GLY A 71 -3.27 -5.90 -5.68
CA GLY A 71 -2.99 -5.16 -6.90
C GLY A 71 -2.55 -3.74 -6.62
N ILE A 72 -1.39 -3.34 -7.18
CA ILE A 72 -0.90 -1.96 -7.13
C ILE A 72 -1.95 -0.94 -7.62
N ASP A 73 -2.83 -1.36 -8.53
CA ASP A 73 -3.89 -0.51 -9.08
C ASP A 73 -5.02 -0.25 -8.08
N THR A 74 -5.44 -1.24 -7.28
CA THR A 74 -6.43 -1.02 -6.22
C THR A 74 -5.91 -0.05 -5.17
N ILE A 75 -4.64 -0.18 -4.79
CA ILE A 75 -4.00 0.74 -3.82
C ILE A 75 -3.88 2.14 -4.41
N ARG A 76 -3.49 2.28 -5.69
CA ARG A 76 -3.45 3.57 -6.38
C ARG A 76 -4.81 4.26 -6.38
N GLU A 77 -5.87 3.55 -6.75
CA GLU A 77 -7.20 4.13 -6.79
C GLU A 77 -7.67 4.55 -5.39
N LYS A 78 -7.41 3.76 -4.34
CA LYS A 78 -7.72 4.17 -2.96
C LYS A 78 -6.94 5.40 -2.51
N ILE A 79 -5.63 5.44 -2.77
CA ILE A 79 -4.80 6.60 -2.43
C ILE A 79 -5.36 7.84 -3.09
N LYS A 80 -5.68 7.77 -4.39
CA LYS A 80 -6.33 8.88 -5.08
C LYS A 80 -7.62 9.28 -4.36
N THR A 81 -8.46 8.35 -3.90
CA THR A 81 -9.81 8.69 -3.36
C THR A 81 -9.62 9.43 -2.05
N LEU A 82 -8.69 8.91 -1.25
CA LEU A 82 -8.30 9.52 0.00
C LEU A 82 -7.78 10.94 -0.24
N LEU A 83 -6.93 11.19 -1.25
CA LEU A 83 -6.40 12.53 -1.53
C LEU A 83 -7.49 13.60 -1.81
N PHE A 84 -8.65 13.23 -2.36
CA PHE A 84 -9.75 14.18 -2.61
C PHE A 84 -10.65 14.45 -1.40
N THR A 85 -10.53 13.67 -0.32
CA THR A 85 -11.26 13.99 0.91
C THR A 85 -10.62 15.20 1.60
N SER A 86 -11.43 16.10 2.16
CA SER A 86 -10.95 17.28 2.88
C SER A 86 -10.24 16.88 4.18
N GLY A 87 -9.16 17.59 4.52
CA GLY A 87 -8.41 17.41 5.77
C GLY A 87 -7.09 16.65 5.62
N ALA A 88 -6.14 16.94 6.51
CA ALA A 88 -4.88 16.22 6.57
C ALA A 88 -5.09 14.80 7.11
N ARG A 89 -4.35 13.82 6.55
CA ARG A 89 -4.40 12.41 6.96
C ARG A 89 -3.03 11.77 6.76
N VAL A 90 -2.73 10.74 7.53
CA VAL A 90 -1.57 9.88 7.33
C VAL A 90 -2.03 8.61 6.61
N ILE A 91 -1.45 8.32 5.45
CA ILE A 91 -1.68 7.05 4.75
C ILE A 91 -0.50 6.13 5.06
N LEU A 92 -0.77 4.99 5.68
CA LEU A 92 0.22 3.96 5.96
C LEU A 92 0.05 2.83 4.94
N LEU A 93 1.06 2.63 4.09
CA LEU A 93 1.17 1.46 3.24
C LEU A 93 2.00 0.41 3.98
N ASP A 94 1.32 -0.54 4.65
CA ASP A 94 2.02 -1.61 5.37
C ASP A 94 2.36 -2.76 4.41
N GLU A 95 3.47 -3.46 4.69
CA GLU A 95 4.00 -4.55 3.84
C GLU A 95 4.19 -4.15 2.37
N ALA A 96 4.65 -2.92 2.13
CA ALA A 96 4.85 -2.37 0.78
C ALA A 96 5.87 -3.17 -0.07
N ASP A 97 6.73 -3.96 0.57
CA ASP A 97 7.61 -4.94 -0.08
C ASP A 97 6.83 -6.11 -0.73
N SER A 98 5.62 -6.38 -0.26
CA SER A 98 4.70 -7.39 -0.80
C SER A 98 3.84 -6.86 -1.95
N LEU A 99 4.02 -5.60 -2.38
CA LEU A 99 3.33 -5.05 -3.55
C LEU A 99 3.72 -5.84 -4.81
N CYS A 100 2.77 -6.62 -5.32
CA CYS A 100 2.94 -7.27 -6.62
C CYS A 100 3.04 -6.23 -7.73
N LEU A 101 4.11 -6.35 -8.52
CA LEU A 101 4.26 -5.59 -9.75
C LEU A 101 3.20 -6.03 -10.77
N HIS A 102 2.67 -5.07 -11.55
CA HIS A 102 1.70 -5.36 -12.60
C HIS A 102 2.29 -6.37 -13.63
N PRO A 103 1.50 -7.30 -14.21
CA PRO A 103 2.01 -8.30 -15.16
C PRO A 103 2.72 -7.70 -16.39
N ASP A 104 2.36 -6.48 -16.77
CA ASP A 104 3.01 -5.74 -17.86
C ASP A 104 4.26 -4.95 -17.44
N THR A 105 4.62 -4.94 -16.16
CA THR A 105 5.85 -4.31 -15.68
C THR A 105 7.05 -4.96 -16.35
N MET A 106 7.94 -4.11 -16.90
CA MET A 106 9.19 -4.54 -17.50
C MET A 106 10.23 -4.79 -16.42
N ILE A 107 10.82 -5.97 -16.42
CA ILE A 107 11.91 -6.37 -15.53
C ILE A 107 13.13 -6.78 -16.36
N PHE A 108 14.32 -6.60 -15.79
CA PHE A 108 15.57 -6.99 -16.43
C PHE A 108 15.92 -8.43 -16.06
N VAL A 109 15.97 -9.29 -17.07
CA VAL A 109 16.08 -10.73 -16.98
C VAL A 109 17.06 -11.23 -18.03
N ASN A 110 18.12 -11.91 -17.62
CA ASN A 110 19.14 -12.47 -18.52
C ASN A 110 19.62 -11.45 -19.58
N ASP A 111 19.99 -10.25 -19.12
CA ASP A 111 20.46 -9.14 -19.96
C ASP A 111 19.43 -8.52 -20.93
N GLU A 112 18.16 -8.90 -20.82
CA GLU A 112 17.06 -8.39 -21.64
C GLU A 112 15.94 -7.80 -20.78
N ARG A 113 15.12 -6.91 -21.34
CA ARG A 113 13.89 -6.46 -20.67
C ARG A 113 12.71 -7.34 -21.09
N LYS A 114 12.02 -7.95 -20.13
CA LYS A 114 10.82 -8.78 -20.36
C LYS A 114 9.69 -8.33 -19.45
N ARG A 115 8.43 -8.52 -19.86
CA ARG A 115 7.31 -8.30 -18.94
C ARG A 115 7.22 -9.43 -17.93
N ILE A 116 6.76 -9.13 -16.73
CA ILE A 116 6.59 -10.13 -15.66
C ILE A 116 5.73 -11.31 -16.13
N LYS A 117 4.66 -11.04 -16.89
CA LYS A 117 3.78 -12.09 -17.45
C LYS A 117 4.50 -13.11 -18.33
N GLU A 118 5.62 -12.73 -18.93
CA GLU A 118 6.41 -13.59 -19.84
C GLU A 118 7.35 -14.53 -19.09
N VAL A 119 7.61 -14.26 -17.80
CA VAL A 119 8.57 -15.03 -16.97
C VAL A 119 7.92 -15.70 -15.75
N VAL A 120 6.58 -15.68 -15.66
CA VAL A 120 5.83 -16.36 -14.60
C VAL A 120 6.17 -17.85 -14.59
N ASN A 121 6.39 -18.41 -13.40
CA ASN A 121 6.78 -19.80 -13.17
C ASN A 121 8.14 -20.22 -13.78
N GLN A 122 8.93 -19.28 -14.31
CA GLN A 122 10.28 -19.54 -14.81
C GLN A 122 11.31 -19.10 -13.77
N LYS A 123 12.43 -19.82 -13.73
CA LYS A 123 13.65 -19.36 -13.05
C LYS A 123 14.40 -18.44 -14.01
N PHE A 124 14.95 -17.36 -13.49
CA PHE A 124 15.72 -16.41 -14.28
C PHE A 124 16.83 -15.75 -13.45
N ARG A 125 17.86 -15.22 -14.12
CA ARG A 125 18.86 -14.38 -13.45
C ARG A 125 18.44 -12.94 -13.51
N THR A 126 18.63 -12.24 -12.40
CA THR A 126 18.40 -10.81 -12.30
C THR A 126 19.46 -10.17 -11.42
N LEU A 127 19.55 -8.85 -11.51
CA LEU A 127 20.43 -8.05 -10.67
C LEU A 127 19.69 -7.76 -9.35
N SER A 128 20.30 -8.13 -8.23
CA SER A 128 19.82 -7.84 -6.88
C SER A 128 20.85 -6.99 -6.14
N TYR A 129 20.41 -6.17 -5.20
CA TYR A 129 21.31 -5.38 -4.38
C TYR A 129 21.64 -6.13 -3.09
N ASP A 130 22.92 -6.45 -2.87
CA ASP A 130 23.41 -7.03 -1.62
C ASP A 130 23.67 -5.90 -0.61
N PHE A 131 22.82 -5.81 0.42
CA PHE A 131 22.93 -4.77 1.45
C PHE A 131 24.16 -4.92 2.36
N GLN A 132 24.74 -6.12 2.50
CA GLN A 132 25.94 -6.33 3.30
C GLN A 132 27.18 -5.88 2.54
N LYS A 133 27.26 -6.25 1.27
CA LYS A 133 28.39 -5.91 0.40
C LYS A 133 28.25 -4.53 -0.25
N LYS A 134 27.06 -3.94 -0.19
CA LYS A 134 26.69 -2.66 -0.81
C LYS A 134 26.91 -2.63 -2.32
N GLU A 135 26.73 -3.77 -2.99
CA GLU A 135 26.99 -3.94 -4.42
C GLU A 135 25.78 -4.60 -5.12
N ILE A 136 25.70 -4.42 -6.44
CA ILE A 136 24.74 -5.15 -7.27
C ILE A 136 25.36 -6.51 -7.61
N VAL A 137 24.64 -7.59 -7.30
CA VAL A 137 25.03 -8.97 -7.54
C VAL A 137 24.02 -9.66 -8.46
N GLU A 138 24.47 -10.64 -9.24
CA GLU A 138 23.55 -11.56 -9.92
C GLU A 138 22.91 -12.51 -8.91
N SER A 139 21.60 -12.70 -9.02
CA SER A 139 20.84 -13.66 -8.22
C SER A 139 19.87 -14.44 -9.08
N ASP A 140 19.71 -15.72 -8.77
CA ASP A 140 18.61 -16.52 -9.27
C ASP A 140 17.31 -16.04 -8.63
N ALA A 141 16.31 -15.75 -9.46
CA ALA A 141 14.98 -15.35 -9.06
C ALA A 141 13.96 -16.28 -9.71
N ARG A 142 12.78 -16.35 -9.09
CA ARG A 142 11.63 -17.09 -9.62
C ARG A 142 10.40 -16.21 -9.48
N CYS A 143 9.69 -15.98 -10.57
CA CYS A 143 8.36 -15.40 -10.50
C CYS A 143 7.37 -16.53 -10.13
N ILE A 144 6.67 -16.37 -9.01
CA ILE A 144 5.68 -17.33 -8.54
C ILE A 144 4.30 -16.83 -8.99
N ASP A 145 3.53 -17.69 -9.63
CA ASP A 145 2.12 -17.42 -9.92
C ASP A 145 1.35 -17.27 -8.60
N SER A 146 0.84 -16.07 -8.33
CA SER A 146 0.01 -15.76 -7.15
C SER A 146 -1.43 -16.30 -7.26
N GLY A 147 -1.76 -16.99 -8.36
CA GLY A 147 -3.08 -17.54 -8.65
C GLY A 147 -3.95 -16.60 -9.49
N LYS A 148 -5.12 -17.11 -9.88
CA LYS A 148 -6.14 -16.34 -10.61
C LYS A 148 -7.10 -15.69 -9.63
N ASN A 149 -7.30 -14.39 -9.75
CA ASN A 149 -8.37 -13.66 -9.06
C ASN A 149 -9.50 -13.35 -10.04
N PHE A 150 -10.74 -13.56 -9.60
CA PHE A 150 -11.90 -13.10 -10.33
C PHE A 150 -11.99 -11.57 -10.20
N LEU A 151 -11.89 -10.89 -11.35
CA LEU A 151 -12.11 -9.47 -11.47
C LEU A 151 -13.48 -9.23 -12.07
N TYR A 152 -14.15 -8.21 -11.54
CA TYR A 152 -15.45 -7.76 -11.94
C TYR A 152 -15.29 -6.46 -12.73
N ARG A 153 -16.05 -6.37 -13.82
CA ARG A 153 -16.20 -5.14 -14.58
C ARG A 153 -17.46 -4.43 -14.08
N VAL A 154 -17.28 -3.32 -13.40
CA VAL A 154 -18.35 -2.43 -12.97
C VAL A 154 -18.49 -1.35 -14.03
N VAL A 155 -19.67 -1.25 -14.65
CA VAL A 155 -19.99 -0.20 -15.61
C VAL A 155 -20.83 0.84 -14.88
N LEU A 156 -20.35 2.08 -14.88
CA LEU A 156 -21.07 3.23 -14.31
C LEU A 156 -22.10 3.76 -15.30
N ASP A 157 -23.07 4.53 -14.80
CA ASP A 157 -24.13 5.13 -15.63
C ASP A 157 -23.62 6.07 -16.72
N ASP A 158 -22.43 6.65 -16.53
CA ASP A 158 -21.76 7.49 -17.52
C ASP A 158 -20.90 6.69 -18.53
N GLY A 159 -20.98 5.36 -18.50
CA GLY A 159 -20.29 4.45 -19.40
C GLY A 159 -18.84 4.16 -19.01
N ARG A 160 -18.30 4.75 -17.93
CA ARG A 160 -16.95 4.40 -17.45
C ARG A 160 -16.94 2.98 -16.88
N GLU A 161 -15.83 2.28 -17.11
CA GLU A 161 -15.60 0.94 -16.58
C GLU A 161 -14.57 0.96 -15.44
N ILE A 162 -14.88 0.27 -14.35
CA ILE A 162 -13.96 0.00 -13.24
C ILE A 162 -13.75 -1.51 -13.16
N ILE A 163 -12.49 -1.93 -13.31
CA ILE A 163 -12.10 -3.33 -13.10
C ILE A 163 -11.64 -3.46 -11.65
N CYS A 164 -12.30 -4.33 -10.89
CA CYS A 164 -12.09 -4.44 -9.44
C CYS A 164 -12.31 -5.87 -8.93
N SER A 165 -11.83 -6.16 -7.72
CA SER A 165 -12.14 -7.43 -7.04
C SER A 165 -13.43 -7.31 -6.21
N GLU A 166 -14.06 -8.42 -5.83
CA GLU A 166 -15.27 -8.43 -4.97
C GLU A 166 -15.11 -7.69 -3.64
N ASN A 167 -13.87 -7.64 -3.14
CA ASN A 167 -13.55 -7.02 -1.86
C ASN A 167 -13.10 -5.57 -2.01
N GLN A 168 -13.04 -5.04 -3.23
CA GLN A 168 -12.68 -3.65 -3.45
C GLN A 168 -13.72 -2.73 -2.79
N PRO A 169 -13.29 -1.86 -1.86
CA PRO A 169 -14.18 -0.88 -1.25
C PRO A 169 -14.42 0.31 -2.19
N PHE A 170 -15.66 0.79 -2.15
CA PHE A 170 -16.15 1.97 -2.81
C PHE A 170 -16.76 2.91 -1.78
N PHE A 171 -16.44 4.19 -1.89
CA PHE A 171 -17.08 5.21 -1.09
C PHE A 171 -18.39 5.60 -1.75
N THR A 172 -19.49 5.44 -1.04
CA THR A 172 -20.80 5.93 -1.47
C THR A 172 -20.91 7.41 -1.19
N LYS A 173 -21.75 8.13 -1.93
CA LYS A 173 -22.03 9.55 -1.64
C LYS A 173 -22.62 9.79 -0.25
N ASN A 174 -23.21 8.77 0.37
CA ASN A 174 -23.73 8.83 1.73
C ASN A 174 -22.64 8.73 2.80
N GLY A 175 -21.36 8.69 2.40
CA GLY A 175 -20.21 8.61 3.31
C GLY A 175 -19.91 7.21 3.82
N GLU A 176 -20.62 6.18 3.34
CA GLU A 176 -20.37 4.80 3.71
C GLU A 176 -19.32 4.16 2.80
N ASN A 177 -18.52 3.28 3.38
CA ASN A 177 -17.56 2.46 2.66
C ASN A 177 -18.12 1.05 2.47
N LYS A 178 -18.44 0.68 1.22
CA LYS A 178 -19.04 -0.62 0.87
C LYS A 178 -18.12 -1.39 -0.07
N LYS A 179 -17.98 -2.70 0.13
CA LYS A 179 -17.29 -3.56 -0.84
C LYS A 179 -18.13 -3.78 -2.09
N LEU A 180 -17.51 -4.17 -3.21
CA LEU A 180 -18.24 -4.49 -4.43
C LEU A 180 -19.40 -5.49 -4.19
N ARG A 181 -19.14 -6.55 -3.43
CA ARG A 181 -20.16 -7.55 -3.05
C ARG A 181 -21.33 -7.01 -2.22
N GLU A 182 -21.17 -5.82 -1.62
CA GLU A 182 -22.17 -5.12 -0.80
C GLU A 182 -22.90 -4.02 -1.59
N LEU A 183 -22.38 -3.64 -2.76
CA LEU A 183 -23.01 -2.66 -3.64
C LEU A 183 -24.20 -3.27 -4.39
N LYS A 184 -25.20 -2.43 -4.64
CA LYS A 184 -26.38 -2.76 -5.45
C LYS A 184 -26.45 -1.84 -6.66
N ILE A 185 -27.09 -2.32 -7.73
CA ILE A 185 -27.39 -1.47 -8.89
C ILE A 185 -28.21 -0.26 -8.41
N GLY A 186 -27.75 0.94 -8.73
CA GLY A 186 -28.31 2.21 -8.27
C GLY A 186 -27.63 2.82 -7.04
N ASP A 187 -26.66 2.14 -6.40
CA ASP A 187 -25.83 2.78 -5.37
C ASP A 187 -24.92 3.85 -6.00
N GLU A 188 -25.01 5.09 -5.51
CA GLU A 188 -24.15 6.18 -5.99
C GLU A 188 -22.77 6.12 -5.32
N ILE A 189 -21.74 5.84 -6.13
CA ILE A 189 -20.34 5.75 -5.70
C ILE A 189 -19.53 6.96 -6.17
N ILE A 190 -18.56 7.37 -5.35
CA ILE A 190 -17.60 8.43 -5.68
C ILE A 190 -16.47 7.81 -6.50
N THR A 191 -16.24 8.33 -7.71
CA THR A 191 -15.23 7.84 -8.66
C THR A 191 -14.44 9.00 -9.27
N PHE A 192 -13.22 8.76 -9.76
CA PHE A 192 -12.42 9.82 -10.42
C PHE A 192 -12.84 10.03 -11.86
N SER A 193 -13.07 11.28 -12.25
CA SER A 193 -12.95 11.65 -13.66
C SER A 193 -11.50 11.44 -14.10
N LYS A 194 -11.30 10.80 -15.26
CA LYS A 194 -10.03 10.90 -15.99
C LYS A 194 -10.11 12.20 -16.78
N ASP A 195 -9.72 13.31 -16.16
CA ASP A 195 -9.24 14.47 -16.91
C ASP A 195 -7.72 14.36 -17.07
#